data_AF-A0A2J6X8Y8-F1
#
_entry.id   AF-A0A2J6X8Y8-F1
#
_cell.length_a   1.000
_cell.length_b   1.000
_cell.length_c   1.000
_cell.angle_alpha   90.00
_cell.angle_beta   90.00
_cell.angle_gamma   90.00
#
_symmetry.space_group_name_H-M   'P 1'
#
loop_
_entity.id
_entity.type
_entity.pdbx_description
1 polymer ?
#
loop_
_entity_poly.entity_id
_entity_poly.type
_entity_poly.pdbx_seq_one_letter_code
_entity_poly.pdbx_strand_id
1 'polypeptide(L)'
;DKLDAIGAIGIGRSFMIAGEYGERLYIEVDERNFEKAERINNFKDHSPNIEYLVKLRHIIDRLYTDYAKKVAEGRLKFMEEFFERLKLEVRGEL
;
A
#
# COMPACT_ATOMS: atom_id res chain seq x y z
N ASP A 1 -6.14 9.03 12.29
CA ASP A 1 -5.52 10.17 11.57
C ASP A 1 -4.94 9.70 10.23
N LYS A 2 -4.66 10.57 9.25
CA LYS A 2 -4.06 10.17 7.94
C LYS A 2 -2.69 9.52 8.14
N LEU A 3 -1.92 9.96 9.12
CA LEU A 3 -0.63 9.36 9.44
C LEU A 3 -0.75 7.92 9.97
N ASP A 4 -1.83 7.58 10.67
CA ASP A 4 -2.06 6.22 11.21
C ASP A 4 -2.37 5.19 10.13
N ALA A 5 -2.70 5.64 8.92
CA ALA A 5 -2.96 4.78 7.78
C ALA A 5 -1.68 4.31 7.07
N ILE A 6 -0.50 4.83 7.44
CA ILE A 6 0.79 4.53 6.80
C ILE A 6 1.85 4.05 7.80
N GLY A 7 2.96 3.54 7.27
CA GLY A 7 4.03 2.91 8.02
C GLY A 7 3.66 1.51 8.49
N ALA A 8 4.37 1.00 9.50
CA ALA A 8 4.15 -0.35 10.03
C ALA A 8 2.71 -0.60 10.53
N ILE A 9 2.08 0.40 11.17
CA ILE A 9 0.68 0.32 11.60
C ILE A 9 -0.25 0.23 10.37
N GLY A 10 0.02 1.03 9.35
CA GLY A 10 -0.72 0.99 8.08
C GLY A 10 -0.67 -0.39 7.45
N ILE A 11 0.52 -0.98 7.31
CA ILE A 11 0.72 -2.34 6.80
C ILE A 11 -0.11 -3.34 7.61
N GLY A 12 0.05 -3.37 8.94
CA GLY A 12 -0.66 -4.32 9.79
C GLY A 12 -2.18 -4.22 9.66
N ARG A 13 -2.72 -2.99 9.62
CA ARG A 13 -4.15 -2.75 9.42
C ARG A 13 -4.64 -3.18 8.04
N SER A 14 -3.86 -2.91 6.99
CA SER A 14 -4.21 -3.33 5.63
C SER A 14 -4.31 -4.85 5.52
N PHE A 15 -3.36 -5.61 6.07
CA PHE A 15 -3.42 -7.08 6.05
C PHE A 15 -4.51 -7.65 6.95
N MET A 16 -4.77 -7.04 8.11
CA MET A 16 -5.87 -7.42 8.99
C MET A 16 -7.22 -7.29 8.27
N ILE A 17 -7.46 -6.16 7.62
CA ILE A 17 -8.68 -5.89 6.84
C ILE A 17 -8.78 -6.86 5.65
N ALA A 18 -7.69 -7.04 4.90
CA ALA A 18 -7.66 -7.99 3.78
C ALA A 18 -8.02 -9.42 4.24
N GLY A 19 -7.53 -9.85 5.41
CA GLY A 19 -7.88 -11.13 6.01
C GLY A 19 -9.36 -11.24 6.38
N GLU A 20 -9.95 -10.19 6.96
CA GLU A 20 -11.37 -10.14 7.31
C GLU A 20 -12.28 -10.26 6.08
N TYR A 21 -11.88 -9.67 4.95
CA TYR A 21 -12.63 -9.71 3.69
C TYR A 21 -12.25 -10.87 2.77
N GLY A 22 -11.31 -11.73 3.15
CA GLY A 22 -10.83 -12.84 2.32
C GLY A 22 -10.14 -12.39 1.04
N GLU A 23 -9.51 -11.21 1.07
CA GLU A 23 -8.73 -10.65 -0.04
C GLU A 23 -7.39 -11.38 -0.21
N ARG A 24 -6.75 -11.18 -1.36
CA ARG A 24 -5.44 -11.76 -1.63
C ARG A 24 -4.36 -11.04 -0.82
N LEU A 25 -3.36 -11.81 -0.39
CA LEU A 25 -2.16 -11.29 0.25
C LEU A 25 -1.36 -10.37 -0.70
N TYR A 26 -1.26 -10.77 -1.97
CA TYR A 26 -0.56 -10.04 -3.01
C TYR A 26 -1.24 -10.22 -4.37
N ILE A 27 -1.30 -9.15 -5.15
CA ILE A 27 -1.69 -9.17 -6.56
C ILE A 27 -0.50 -8.67 -7.39
N GLU A 28 -0.07 -9.48 -8.34
CA GLU A 28 0.95 -9.12 -9.32
C GLU A 28 0.39 -8.02 -10.24
N VAL A 29 1.14 -6.94 -10.42
CA VAL A 29 0.70 -5.80 -11.23
C VAL A 29 1.77 -5.38 -12.22
N ASP A 30 1.35 -5.21 -13.48
CA ASP A 30 2.18 -4.58 -14.49
C ASP A 30 2.18 -3.07 -14.26
N GLU A 31 3.25 -2.58 -13.63
CA GLU A 31 3.45 -1.16 -13.29
C GLU A 31 3.28 -0.24 -14.52
N ARG A 32 3.52 -0.75 -15.74
CA ARG A 32 3.36 0.00 -17.01
C ARG A 32 1.91 0.26 -17.42
N ASN A 33 0.95 -0.50 -16.89
CA ASN A 33 -0.47 -0.40 -17.20
C ASN A 33 -1.31 0.05 -15.99
N PHE A 34 -0.64 0.44 -14.90
CA PHE A 34 -1.26 0.65 -13.60
C PHE A 34 -2.17 1.89 -13.54
N GLU A 35 -1.95 2.91 -14.38
CA GLU A 35 -2.84 4.08 -14.47
C GLU A 35 -4.28 3.73 -14.87
N LYS A 36 -4.51 2.56 -15.49
CA LYS A 36 -5.88 2.08 -15.79
C LYS A 36 -6.55 1.36 -14.61
N ALA A 37 -5.80 1.03 -13.55
CA ALA A 37 -6.28 0.31 -12.37
C ALA A 37 -6.94 1.22 -11.33
N GLU A 38 -7.12 2.53 -11.59
CA GLU A 38 -7.91 3.43 -10.72
C GLU A 38 -9.40 3.02 -10.55
N ARG A 39 -9.86 1.98 -11.26
CA ARG A 39 -11.22 1.43 -11.16
C ARG A 39 -11.25 0.00 -10.61
N ILE A 40 -10.61 -0.24 -9.48
CA ILE A 40 -10.82 -1.48 -8.72
C ILE A 40 -12.19 -1.36 -8.05
N ASN A 41 -13.22 -1.87 -8.73
CA ASN A 41 -14.61 -1.89 -8.26
C ASN A 41 -15.01 -3.23 -7.62
N ASN A 42 -14.09 -4.21 -7.55
CA ASN A 42 -14.40 -5.57 -7.15
C ASN A 42 -13.43 -6.06 -6.06
N PHE A 43 -13.96 -6.59 -4.95
CA PHE A 43 -13.21 -7.16 -3.82
C PHE A 43 -12.11 -8.15 -4.24
N LYS A 44 -12.32 -8.90 -5.34
CA LYS A 44 -11.32 -9.85 -5.86
C LYS A 44 -10.05 -9.21 -6.43
N ASP A 45 -10.12 -7.93 -6.75
CA ASP A 45 -9.03 -7.13 -7.31
C ASP A 45 -8.35 -6.28 -6.23
N HIS A 46 -8.75 -6.43 -4.96
CA HIS A 46 -8.11 -5.79 -3.81
C HIS A 46 -7.06 -6.68 -3.16
N SER A 47 -5.99 -6.03 -2.73
CA SER A 47 -4.96 -6.57 -1.85
C SER A 47 -4.18 -5.41 -1.20
N PRO A 48 -3.46 -5.63 -0.10
CA PRO A 48 -2.72 -4.58 0.58
C PRO A 48 -1.70 -3.84 -0.30
N ASN A 49 -1.02 -4.54 -1.21
CA ASN A 49 -0.06 -3.90 -2.12
C ASN A 49 -0.77 -3.01 -3.14
N ILE A 50 -1.96 -3.38 -3.58
CA ILE A 50 -2.78 -2.57 -4.47
C ILE A 50 -3.29 -1.31 -3.76
N GLU A 51 -3.83 -1.43 -2.54
CA GLU A 51 -4.29 -0.29 -1.73
C GLU A 51 -3.14 0.71 -1.47
N TYR A 52 -1.93 0.19 -1.21
CA TYR A 52 -0.73 1.02 -1.09
C TYR A 52 -0.45 1.80 -2.38
N LEU A 53 -0.41 1.10 -3.51
CA LEU A 53 -0.09 1.68 -4.81
C LEU A 53 -1.12 2.70 -5.29
N VAL A 54 -2.42 2.51 -5.01
CA VAL A 54 -3.47 3.41 -5.51
C VAL A 54 -3.78 4.58 -4.56
N LYS A 55 -3.54 4.42 -3.26
CA LYS A 55 -4.03 5.38 -2.25
C LYS A 55 -2.96 5.77 -1.24
N LEU A 56 -2.39 4.80 -0.53
CA LEU A 56 -1.57 5.14 0.66
C LEU A 56 -0.28 5.87 0.26
N ARG A 57 0.33 5.54 -0.88
CA ARG A 57 1.51 6.26 -1.40
C ARG A 57 1.25 7.75 -1.68
N HIS A 58 0.02 8.13 -1.97
CA HIS A 58 -0.41 9.51 -2.29
C HIS A 58 -0.92 10.27 -1.07
N ILE A 59 -0.82 9.69 0.13
CA ILE A 59 -1.39 10.32 1.33
C ILE A 59 -0.67 11.62 1.71
N ILE A 60 0.62 11.74 1.34
CA ILE A 60 1.47 12.90 1.65
C ILE A 60 0.92 14.19 1.02
N ASP A 61 0.31 14.08 -0.16
CA ASP A 61 -0.31 15.20 -0.88
C ASP A 61 -1.53 15.76 -0.14
N ARG A 62 -2.09 14.97 0.78
CA ARG A 62 -3.27 15.31 1.57
C ARG A 62 -2.92 15.80 2.98
N LEU A 63 -1.63 16.00 3.30
CA LEU A 63 -1.17 16.48 4.61
C LEU A 63 -0.94 18.00 4.60
N TYR A 64 -1.36 18.65 5.68
CA TYR A 64 -1.39 20.11 5.77
C TYR A 64 -0.13 20.74 6.35
N THR A 65 0.59 20.04 7.25
CA THR A 65 1.76 20.58 7.94
C THR A 65 3.04 19.95 7.44
N ASP A 66 4.12 20.74 7.41
CA ASP A 66 5.44 20.25 7.01
C ASP A 66 5.97 19.16 7.95
N TYR A 67 5.63 19.27 9.25
CA TYR A 67 5.93 18.24 10.22
C TYR A 67 5.23 16.92 9.89
N ALA A 68 3.94 16.95 9.55
CA ALA A 68 3.21 15.75 9.15
C ALA A 68 3.80 15.13 7.86
N LYS A 69 4.17 15.95 6.88
CA LYS A 69 4.83 15.49 5.65
C LYS A 69 6.15 14.78 5.95
N LYS A 70 7.01 15.37 6.80
CA LYS A 70 8.27 14.76 7.22
C LYS A 70 8.08 13.42 7.93
N VAL A 71 7.07 13.30 8.78
CA VAL A 71 6.72 12.02 9.43
C VAL A 71 6.22 11.01 8.39
N ALA A 72 5.42 11.45 7.43
CA ALA A 72 4.88 10.60 6.37
C ALA A 72 5.97 10.06 5.44
N GLU A 73 6.98 10.85 5.09
CA GLU A 73 8.11 10.41 4.25
C GLU A 73 8.78 9.15 4.83
N GLY A 74 9.13 9.17 6.12
CA GLY A 74 9.76 8.02 6.77
C GLY A 74 8.83 6.79 6.83
N ARG A 75 7.52 7.00 7.03
CA ARG A 75 6.53 5.92 7.06
C ARG A 75 6.28 5.33 5.66
N LEU A 76 6.21 6.17 4.63
CA LEU A 76 6.04 5.74 3.25
C LEU A 76 7.26 4.99 2.75
N LYS A 77 8.47 5.46 3.07
CA LYS A 77 9.71 4.75 2.75
C LYS A 77 9.72 3.32 3.29
N PHE A 78 9.32 3.14 4.55
CA PHE A 78 9.21 1.79 5.13
C PHE A 78 8.18 0.92 4.40
N MET A 79 7.04 1.49 3.98
CA MET A 79 6.04 0.75 3.21
C MET A 79 6.54 0.34 1.83
N GLU A 80 7.26 1.23 1.15
CA GLU A 80 7.90 0.94 -0.14
C GLU A 80 8.85 -0.26 -0.01
N GLU A 81 9.80 -0.19 0.94
CA GLU A 81 10.75 -1.26 1.22
C GLU A 81 10.04 -2.59 1.55
N PHE A 82 8.97 -2.53 2.35
CA PHE A 82 8.17 -3.71 2.69
C PHE A 82 7.51 -4.35 1.45
N PHE A 83 6.84 -3.56 0.60
CA PHE A 83 6.13 -4.09 -0.56
C PHE A 83 7.07 -4.51 -1.69
N GLU A 84 8.23 -3.86 -1.84
CA GLU A 84 9.30 -4.33 -2.73
C GLU A 84 9.85 -5.67 -2.29
N ARG A 85 10.14 -5.82 -0.99
CA ARG A 85 10.59 -7.09 -0.43
C ARG A 85 9.54 -8.18 -0.60
N LEU A 86 8.28 -7.89 -0.30
CA LEU A 86 7.16 -8.82 -0.47
C LEU A 86 7.03 -9.28 -1.93
N LYS A 87 7.17 -8.37 -2.90
CA LYS A 87 7.16 -8.70 -4.34
C LYS A 87 8.22 -9.75 -4.68
N LEU A 88 9.45 -9.55 -4.23
CA LEU A 88 10.55 -10.48 -4.47
C LEU A 88 10.31 -11.84 -3.81
N GLU A 89 9.86 -11.84 -2.55
CA GLU A 89 9.59 -13.07 -1.79
C GLU A 89 8.44 -13.88 -2.40
N VAL A 90 7.37 -13.24 -2.86
CA VAL A 90 6.23 -13.91 -3.54
C VAL A 90 6.67 -14.56 -4.86
N ARG A 91 7.62 -13.96 -5.58
CA ARG A 91 8.18 -14.50 -6.82
C ARG A 91 9.29 -15.53 -6.59
N GLY A 92 9.77 -15.68 -5.37
CA GLY A 92 10.93 -16.53 -5.06
C GLY A 92 12.25 -15.99 -5.62
N GLU A 93 12.38 -14.66 -5.76
CA GLU A 93 13.54 -13.97 -6.34
C GLU A 93 14.55 -13.50 -5.29
N LEU A 94 14.50 -14.09 -4.09
CA LEU A 94 15.29 -13.70 -2.92
C LEU A 94 16.10 -14.86 -2.34
#